data_AF-A0A0S3SCY2-F1
#
_entry.id   AF-A0A0S3SCY2-F1
#
_cell.length_a   1.000
_cell.length_b   1.000
_cell.length_c   1.000
_cell.angle_alpha   90.00
_cell.angle_beta   90.00
_cell.angle_gamma   90.00
#
_symmetry.space_group_name_H-M   'P 1'
#
loop_
_entity.id
_entity.type
_entity.pdbx_description
1 polymer ?
#
loop_
_entity_poly.entity_id
_entity_poly.type
_entity_poly.pdbx_seq_one_letter_code
_entity_poly.pdbx_strand_id
1 'polypeptide(L)'
;MEKLSLKNDTDKASKERLSKLENDLSLLKQKQKELAEQWDNEKVFMTRIRSIKEEIDRVNLEMEAAEREYDLNRAAELKYGTLMSLQRQLEEAEKNLTDFRNSGKSLLREEVTDLDITEIVSKWTSIPLSNLQQTEREKLVLLEQVLHKRVVGQDMAVKSVADAIRRSRAGLSDPNRPREWLVSKCTFSYLL
;
A
#
# COMPACT_ATOMS: atom_id res chain seq x y z
N MET A 1 4.65 5.36 35.62
CA MET A 1 5.75 5.47 36.61
C MET A 1 5.64 6.75 37.45
N GLU A 2 5.43 7.93 36.85
CA GLU A 2 5.25 9.19 37.63
C GLU A 2 4.11 9.16 38.65
N LYS A 3 2.92 8.66 38.30
CA LYS A 3 1.75 8.62 39.21
C LYS A 3 1.99 7.80 40.50
N LEU A 4 2.85 6.79 40.45
CA LEU A 4 3.25 5.97 41.60
C LEU A 4 4.23 6.71 42.51
N SER A 5 5.07 7.57 41.94
CA SER A 5 6.03 8.40 42.69
C SER A 5 5.34 9.56 43.41
N LEU A 6 4.45 10.29 42.71
CA LEU A 6 3.75 11.45 43.29
C LEU A 6 2.72 11.10 44.38
N LYS A 7 2.29 9.83 44.47
CA LYS A 7 1.34 9.37 45.50
C LYS A 7 1.94 9.36 46.91
N ASN A 8 3.26 9.22 47.01
CA ASN A 8 3.98 9.14 48.28
C ASN A 8 4.45 10.52 48.79
N ASP A 9 4.49 11.53 47.93
CA ASP A 9 4.89 12.89 48.27
C ASP A 9 3.70 13.72 48.79
N THR A 10 3.84 14.33 49.97
CA THR A 10 2.75 15.03 50.68
C THR A 10 2.63 16.52 50.37
N ASP A 11 3.52 17.06 49.54
CA ASP A 11 3.60 18.48 49.22
C ASP A 11 2.37 19.00 48.44
N LYS A 12 1.98 20.26 48.69
CA LYS A 12 0.77 20.87 48.11
C LYS A 12 0.84 20.93 46.58
N ALA A 13 2.03 21.22 46.03
CA ALA A 13 2.29 21.21 44.60
C ALA A 13 2.18 19.80 43.98
N SER A 14 2.60 18.75 44.71
CA SER A 14 2.48 17.36 44.28
C SER A 14 1.02 16.90 44.21
N LYS A 15 0.17 17.32 45.17
CA LYS A 15 -1.27 17.02 45.15
C LYS A 15 -2.00 17.68 43.98
N GLU A 16 -1.67 18.93 43.64
CA GLU A 16 -2.24 19.61 42.47
C GLU A 16 -1.79 19.00 41.13
N ARG A 17 -0.54 18.52 41.05
CA ARG A 17 -0.07 17.78 39.87
C ARG A 17 -0.75 16.42 39.76
N LEU A 18 -0.94 15.73 40.87
CA LEU A 18 -1.63 14.43 40.90
C LEU A 18 -3.09 14.58 40.46
N SER A 19 -3.81 15.60 40.92
CA SER A 19 -5.20 15.84 40.49
C SER A 19 -5.29 16.18 38.99
N LYS A 20 -4.36 16.98 38.45
CA LYS A 20 -4.27 17.23 37.00
C LYS A 20 -4.01 15.95 36.22
N LEU A 21 -3.03 15.15 36.62
CA LEU A 21 -2.73 13.85 36.00
C LEU A 21 -3.92 12.89 36.08
N GLU A 22 -4.71 12.93 37.14
CA GLU A 22 -5.92 12.10 37.27
C GLU A 22 -7.03 12.52 36.32
N ASN A 23 -7.22 13.82 36.15
CA ASN A 23 -8.15 14.38 35.18
C ASN A 23 -7.70 14.08 33.74
N ASP A 24 -6.42 14.21 33.44
CA ASP A 24 -5.88 13.87 32.12
C ASP A 24 -6.03 12.38 31.83
N LEU A 25 -5.80 11.52 32.83
CA LEU A 25 -5.94 10.08 32.69
C LEU A 25 -7.40 9.66 32.50
N SER A 26 -8.35 10.30 33.20
CA SER A 26 -9.78 10.03 32.99
C SER A 26 -10.24 10.49 31.60
N LEU A 27 -9.81 11.67 31.15
CA LEU A 27 -10.06 12.18 29.80
C LEU A 27 -9.48 11.25 28.72
N LEU A 28 -8.23 10.81 28.88
CA LEU A 28 -7.58 9.90 27.93
C LEU A 28 -8.25 8.53 27.92
N LYS A 29 -8.69 8.00 29.06
CA LYS A 29 -9.46 6.75 29.13
C LYS A 29 -10.82 6.86 28.43
N GLN A 30 -11.49 8.00 28.57
CA GLN A 30 -12.75 8.24 27.88
C GLN A 30 -12.55 8.26 26.36
N LYS A 31 -11.53 9.00 25.88
CA LYS A 31 -11.16 9.01 24.46
C LYS A 31 -10.76 7.63 23.94
N GLN A 32 -10.01 6.86 24.74
CA GLN A 32 -9.62 5.49 24.39
C GLN A 32 -10.87 4.61 24.24
N LYS A 33 -11.82 4.70 25.15
CA LYS A 33 -13.06 3.92 25.10
C LYS A 33 -13.90 4.27 23.88
N GLU A 34 -14.04 5.56 23.58
CA GLU A 34 -14.75 6.03 22.40
C GLU A 34 -14.12 5.51 21.10
N LEU A 35 -12.79 5.61 20.97
CA LEU A 35 -12.07 5.09 19.81
C LEU A 35 -12.14 3.56 19.71
N ALA A 36 -12.10 2.85 20.83
CA ALA A 36 -12.22 1.39 20.87
C ALA A 36 -13.62 0.93 20.43
N GLU A 37 -14.68 1.59 20.90
CA GLU A 37 -16.05 1.31 20.45
C GLU A 37 -16.22 1.59 18.95
N GLN A 38 -15.64 2.68 18.44
CA GLN A 38 -15.62 2.96 17.00
C GLN A 38 -14.90 1.86 16.22
N TRP A 39 -13.74 1.43 16.71
CA TRP A 39 -12.95 0.36 16.09
C TRP A 39 -13.67 -0.99 16.10
N ASP A 40 -14.30 -1.38 17.20
CA ASP A 40 -15.05 -2.64 17.28
C ASP A 40 -16.23 -2.65 16.31
N ASN A 41 -16.94 -1.52 16.19
CA ASN A 41 -18.02 -1.38 15.21
C ASN A 41 -17.48 -1.53 13.78
N GLU A 42 -16.40 -0.82 13.43
CA GLU A 42 -15.78 -0.90 12.10
C GLU A 42 -15.28 -2.32 11.79
N LYS A 43 -14.73 -3.01 12.78
CA LYS A 43 -14.31 -4.40 12.67
C LYS A 43 -15.48 -5.34 12.40
N VAL A 44 -16.62 -5.18 13.07
CA VAL A 44 -17.81 -6.00 12.82
C VAL A 44 -18.29 -5.85 11.38
N PHE A 45 -18.38 -4.62 10.87
CA PHE A 45 -18.72 -4.37 9.47
C PHE A 45 -17.73 -5.04 8.51
N MET A 46 -16.43 -4.91 8.78
CA MET A 46 -15.37 -5.54 7.99
C MET A 46 -15.49 -7.07 7.98
N THR A 47 -15.72 -7.69 9.15
CA THR A 47 -15.88 -9.14 9.25
C THR A 47 -17.09 -9.64 8.48
N ARG A 48 -18.17 -8.85 8.41
CA ARG A 48 -19.36 -9.17 7.62
C ARG A 48 -19.10 -9.10 6.11
N ILE A 49 -18.40 -8.07 5.64
CA ILE A 49 -18.01 -7.98 4.23
C ILE A 49 -17.12 -9.16 3.85
N ARG A 50 -16.15 -9.48 4.71
CA ARG A 50 -15.27 -10.64 4.52
C ARG A 50 -16.04 -11.96 4.46
N SER A 51 -17.00 -12.20 5.36
CA SER A 51 -17.78 -13.43 5.33
C SER A 51 -18.63 -13.55 4.06
N ILE A 52 -19.21 -12.45 3.56
CA ILE A 52 -19.95 -12.44 2.29
C ILE A 52 -19.02 -12.75 1.11
N LYS A 53 -17.81 -12.17 1.07
CA LYS A 53 -16.80 -12.48 0.04
C LYS A 53 -16.41 -13.96 0.08
N GLU A 54 -16.17 -14.52 1.26
CA GLU A 54 -15.87 -15.95 1.44
C GLU A 54 -17.03 -16.86 1.01
N GLU A 55 -18.29 -16.44 1.19
CA GLU A 55 -19.47 -17.15 0.66
C GLU A 55 -19.55 -17.08 -0.86
N ILE A 56 -19.28 -15.93 -1.47
CA ILE A 56 -19.22 -15.78 -2.93
C ILE A 56 -18.15 -16.71 -3.52
N ASP A 57 -16.96 -16.75 -2.92
CA ASP A 57 -15.88 -17.62 -3.37
C ASP A 57 -16.24 -19.11 -3.26
N ARG A 58 -16.93 -19.51 -2.19
CA ARG A 58 -17.47 -20.88 -2.05
C ARG A 58 -18.47 -21.21 -3.15
N VAL A 59 -19.42 -20.32 -3.42
CA VAL A 59 -20.43 -20.52 -4.48
C VAL A 59 -19.76 -20.58 -5.85
N ASN A 60 -18.74 -19.75 -6.12
CA ASN A 60 -17.98 -19.81 -7.36
C ASN A 60 -17.28 -21.17 -7.54
N LEU A 61 -16.65 -21.70 -6.49
CA LEU A 61 -16.03 -23.02 -6.53
C LEU A 61 -17.06 -24.14 -6.75
N GLU A 62 -18.23 -24.05 -6.12
CA GLU A 62 -19.33 -25.00 -6.33
C GLU A 62 -19.88 -24.92 -7.76
N MET A 63 -19.99 -23.73 -8.33
CA MET A 63 -20.36 -23.54 -9.74
C MET A 63 -19.33 -24.17 -10.68
N GLU A 64 -18.04 -23.91 -10.48
CA GLU A 64 -16.97 -24.52 -11.27
C GLU A 64 -16.94 -26.05 -11.14
N ALA A 65 -17.32 -26.59 -9.98
CA ALA A 65 -17.47 -28.03 -9.80
C ALA A 65 -18.68 -28.58 -10.59
N ALA A 66 -19.85 -27.93 -10.50
CA ALA A 66 -21.05 -28.31 -11.24
C ALA A 66 -20.85 -28.22 -12.76
N GLU A 67 -20.13 -27.20 -13.24
CA GLU A 67 -19.77 -27.06 -14.66
C GLU A 67 -18.86 -28.20 -15.14
N ARG A 68 -17.89 -28.62 -14.31
CA ARG A 68 -17.01 -29.77 -14.62
C ARG A 68 -17.76 -31.10 -14.65
N GLU A 69 -18.79 -31.24 -13.82
CA GLU A 69 -19.68 -32.41 -13.78
C GLU A 69 -20.79 -32.37 -14.84
N TYR A 70 -20.85 -31.31 -15.66
CA TYR A 70 -21.92 -31.04 -16.64
C TYR A 70 -23.32 -30.90 -16.03
N ASP A 71 -23.44 -30.61 -14.73
CA ASP A 71 -24.70 -30.29 -14.07
C ASP A 71 -25.07 -28.81 -14.28
N LEU A 72 -25.60 -28.52 -15.48
CA LEU A 72 -25.95 -27.17 -15.90
C LEU A 72 -27.15 -26.58 -15.13
N ASN A 73 -28.03 -27.43 -14.61
CA ASN A 73 -29.18 -26.98 -13.84
C ASN A 73 -28.72 -26.40 -12.49
N ARG A 74 -27.86 -27.15 -11.79
CA ARG A 74 -27.29 -26.70 -10.51
C ARG A 74 -26.42 -25.46 -10.68
N ALA A 75 -25.62 -25.39 -11.76
CA ALA A 75 -24.83 -24.20 -12.07
C ALA A 75 -25.71 -22.96 -12.30
N ALA A 76 -26.85 -23.11 -13.00
CA ALA A 76 -27.78 -22.02 -13.23
C ALA A 76 -28.47 -21.55 -11.93
N GLU A 77 -28.88 -22.47 -11.06
CA GLU A 77 -29.47 -22.14 -9.76
C GLU A 77 -28.48 -21.36 -8.87
N LEU A 78 -27.22 -21.82 -8.79
CA LEU A 78 -26.18 -21.15 -8.02
C LEU A 78 -25.87 -19.75 -8.57
N LYS A 79 -25.83 -19.60 -9.89
CA LYS A 79 -25.53 -18.33 -10.55
C LYS A 79 -26.62 -17.29 -10.34
N TYR A 80 -27.87 -17.65 -10.65
CA TYR A 80 -28.98 -16.69 -10.67
C TYR A 80 -29.70 -16.56 -9.33
N GLY A 81 -29.63 -17.59 -8.47
CA GLY A 81 -30.20 -17.57 -7.13
C GLY A 81 -29.21 -17.02 -6.11
N THR A 82 -28.24 -17.85 -5.71
CA THR A 82 -27.38 -17.57 -4.56
C THR A 82 -26.34 -16.49 -4.86
N LEU A 83 -25.60 -16.59 -5.96
CA LEU A 83 -24.52 -15.66 -6.29
C LEU A 83 -25.04 -14.24 -6.50
N MET A 84 -26.13 -14.07 -7.26
CA MET A 84 -26.74 -12.76 -7.48
C MET A 84 -27.22 -12.12 -6.16
N SER A 85 -27.80 -12.92 -5.26
CA SER A 85 -28.24 -12.45 -3.94
C SER A 85 -27.06 -12.01 -3.06
N LEU A 86 -25.95 -12.76 -3.08
CA LEU A 86 -24.75 -12.46 -2.32
C LEU A 86 -24.01 -11.23 -2.87
N GLN A 87 -23.94 -11.08 -4.19
CA GLN A 87 -23.39 -9.88 -4.83
C GLN A 87 -24.18 -8.63 -4.45
N ARG A 88 -25.52 -8.71 -4.44
CA ARG A 88 -26.35 -7.60 -3.99
C ARG A 88 -26.12 -7.25 -2.51
N GLN A 89 -26.02 -8.25 -1.65
CA GLN A 89 -25.70 -8.04 -0.22
C GLN A 89 -24.31 -7.42 -0.04
N LEU A 90 -23.33 -7.81 -0.86
CA LEU A 90 -22.00 -7.24 -0.86
C LEU A 90 -22.04 -5.76 -1.25
N GLU A 91 -22.70 -5.42 -2.35
CA GLU A 91 -22.85 -4.04 -2.81
C GLU A 91 -23.56 -3.16 -1.77
N GLU A 92 -24.60 -3.68 -1.11
CA GLU A 92 -25.29 -2.98 -0.03
C GLU A 92 -24.36 -2.75 1.17
N ALA A 93 -23.56 -3.76 1.55
CA ALA A 93 -22.59 -3.64 2.64
C ALA A 93 -21.46 -2.65 2.30
N GLU A 94 -20.95 -2.66 1.07
CA GLU A 94 -19.92 -1.73 0.59
C GLU A 94 -20.44 -0.30 0.52
N LYS A 95 -21.68 -0.08 0.07
CA LYS A 95 -22.34 1.25 0.09
C LYS A 95 -22.44 1.80 1.50
N ASN A 96 -22.94 0.99 2.44
CA ASN A 96 -23.02 1.37 3.85
C ASN A 96 -21.64 1.75 4.42
N LEU A 97 -20.59 1.05 4.02
CA LEU A 97 -19.22 1.35 4.43
C LEU A 97 -18.71 2.65 3.79
N THR A 98 -18.99 2.91 2.51
CA THR A 98 -18.61 4.17 1.86
C THR A 98 -19.33 5.37 2.46
N ASP A 99 -20.61 5.24 2.81
CA ASP A 99 -21.37 6.29 3.50
C ASP A 99 -20.80 6.55 4.90
N PHE A 100 -20.41 5.49 5.61
CA PHE A 100 -19.74 5.60 6.90
C PHE A 100 -18.36 6.27 6.79
N ARG A 101 -17.57 5.95 5.75
CA ARG A 101 -16.29 6.62 5.46
C ARG A 101 -16.48 8.11 5.17
N ASN A 102 -17.47 8.46 4.34
CA ASN A 102 -17.79 9.84 3.98
C ASN A 102 -18.26 10.67 5.18
N SER A 103 -18.77 10.04 6.23
CA SER A 103 -19.12 10.71 7.49
C SER A 103 -17.91 11.21 8.31
N GLY A 104 -16.68 10.91 7.87
CA GLY A 104 -15.44 11.40 8.47
C GLY A 104 -15.05 10.72 9.80
N LYS A 105 -15.72 9.62 10.15
CA LYS A 105 -15.50 8.86 11.40
C LYS A 105 -14.73 7.54 11.22
N SER A 106 -14.23 7.26 10.02
CA SER A 106 -13.51 6.01 9.74
C SER A 106 -12.08 6.07 10.28
N LEU A 107 -11.72 5.08 11.09
CA LEU A 107 -10.38 4.93 11.67
C LEU A 107 -9.53 3.98 10.83
N LEU A 108 -10.15 3.04 10.09
CA LEU A 108 -9.45 2.10 9.22
C LEU A 108 -9.48 2.50 7.75
N ARG A 109 -8.30 2.46 7.12
CA ARG A 109 -8.17 2.42 5.66
C ARG A 109 -7.94 0.99 5.20
N GLU A 110 -8.87 0.45 4.42
CA GLU A 110 -8.76 -0.90 3.85
C GLU A 110 -8.00 -0.91 2.51
N GLU A 111 -7.92 0.24 1.85
CA GLU A 111 -7.24 0.37 0.56
C GLU A 111 -5.72 0.43 0.76
N VAL A 112 -5.04 -0.53 0.12
CA VAL A 112 -3.59 -0.53 -0.03
C VAL A 112 -3.24 0.43 -1.15
N THR A 113 -2.52 1.49 -0.80
CA THR A 113 -2.03 2.48 -1.75
C THR A 113 -0.62 2.14 -2.21
N ASP A 114 -0.21 2.70 -3.35
CA ASP A 114 1.17 2.57 -3.84
C ASP A 114 2.20 2.98 -2.79
N LEU A 115 1.86 3.94 -1.92
CA LEU A 115 2.70 4.38 -0.81
C LEU A 115 2.98 3.25 0.20
N ASP A 116 1.97 2.45 0.52
CA ASP A 116 2.09 1.36 1.50
C ASP A 116 2.98 0.25 0.95
N ILE A 117 2.82 -0.08 -0.33
CA ILE A 117 3.69 -1.04 -1.04
C ILE A 117 5.12 -0.52 -1.04
N THR A 118 5.30 0.76 -1.35
CA THR A 118 6.61 1.40 -1.42
C THR A 118 7.31 1.40 -0.06
N GLU A 119 6.58 1.59 1.04
CA GLU A 119 7.13 1.52 2.40
C GLU A 119 7.67 0.12 2.72
N ILE A 120 6.94 -0.93 2.36
CA ILE A 120 7.36 -2.31 2.58
C ILE A 120 8.59 -2.65 1.74
N VAL A 121 8.58 -2.27 0.46
CA VAL A 121 9.72 -2.49 -0.45
C VAL A 121 10.96 -1.74 0.03
N SER A 122 10.81 -0.50 0.51
CA SER A 122 11.87 0.29 1.12
C SER A 122 12.48 -0.41 2.34
N LYS A 123 11.63 -0.92 3.25
CA LYS A 123 12.07 -1.68 4.44
C LYS A 123 12.89 -2.91 4.08
N TRP A 124 12.51 -3.63 3.02
CA TRP A 124 13.23 -4.82 2.57
C TRP A 124 14.51 -4.52 1.80
N THR A 125 14.48 -3.49 0.94
CA THR A 125 15.58 -3.18 0.01
C THR A 125 16.57 -2.15 0.55
N SER A 126 16.24 -1.48 1.66
CA SER A 126 16.96 -0.30 2.17
C SER A 126 17.05 0.87 1.18
N ILE A 127 16.21 0.88 0.14
CA ILE A 127 16.15 1.96 -0.85
C ILE A 127 15.16 3.04 -0.35
N PRO A 128 15.57 4.32 -0.27
CA PRO A 128 14.69 5.39 0.19
C PRO A 128 13.38 5.52 -0.58
N LEU A 129 12.29 5.84 0.13
CA LEU A 129 10.96 6.07 -0.45
C LEU A 129 10.98 7.09 -1.60
N SER A 130 11.76 8.17 -1.43
CA SER A 130 11.94 9.22 -2.45
C SER A 130 12.44 8.67 -3.78
N ASN A 131 13.29 7.64 -3.75
CA ASN A 131 13.82 7.01 -4.95
C ASN A 131 12.79 6.08 -5.62
N LEU A 132 11.83 5.54 -4.88
CA LEU A 132 10.80 4.65 -5.44
C LEU A 132 9.60 5.42 -6.00
N GLN A 133 9.26 6.57 -5.39
CA GLN A 133 8.19 7.46 -5.88
C GLN A 133 8.56 8.19 -7.17
N GLN A 134 9.85 8.39 -7.43
CA GLN A 134 10.28 9.11 -8.61
C GLN A 134 9.99 8.32 -9.90
N THR A 135 9.33 8.97 -10.86
CA THR A 135 9.00 8.34 -12.15
C THR A 135 10.27 7.92 -12.88
N GLU A 136 10.20 6.79 -13.60
CA GLU A 136 11.35 6.30 -14.39
C GLU A 136 11.82 7.36 -15.41
N ARG A 137 10.88 8.12 -15.98
CA ARG A 137 11.16 9.24 -16.88
C ARG A 137 12.05 10.30 -16.21
N GLU A 138 11.71 10.75 -15.01
CA GLU A 138 12.50 11.75 -14.28
C GLU A 138 13.91 11.23 -13.94
N LYS A 139 14.02 9.94 -13.56
CA LYS A 139 15.33 9.31 -13.33
C LYS A 139 16.20 9.33 -14.58
N LEU A 140 15.62 9.07 -15.75
CA LEU A 140 16.34 9.08 -17.03
C LEU A 140 16.76 10.49 -17.47
N VAL A 141 15.96 11.51 -17.16
CA VAL A 141 16.31 12.91 -17.42
C VAL A 141 17.50 13.31 -16.55
N LEU A 142 17.48 12.98 -15.27
CA LEU A 142 18.55 13.33 -14.31
C LEU A 142 19.74 12.37 -14.34
N LEU A 143 19.71 11.32 -15.15
CA LEU A 143 20.70 10.23 -15.15
C LEU A 143 22.14 10.72 -15.31
N GLU A 144 22.39 11.63 -16.28
CA GLU A 144 23.72 12.20 -16.52
C GLU A 144 24.23 12.95 -15.29
N GLN A 145 23.40 13.80 -14.68
CA GLN A 145 23.74 14.56 -13.49
C GLN A 145 24.04 13.66 -12.29
N VAL A 146 23.27 12.58 -12.12
CA VAL A 146 23.48 11.60 -11.05
C VAL A 146 24.80 10.83 -11.25
N LEU A 147 25.14 10.47 -12.49
CA LEU A 147 26.40 9.81 -12.80
C LEU A 147 27.61 10.72 -12.54
N HIS A 148 27.53 12.00 -12.91
CA HIS A 148 28.60 12.98 -12.65
C HIS A 148 28.86 13.26 -11.16
N LYS A 149 27.91 12.94 -10.26
CA LYS A 149 28.17 13.01 -8.81
C LYS A 149 29.19 11.97 -8.33
N ARG A 150 29.36 10.87 -9.08
CA ARG A 150 30.28 9.77 -8.73
C ARG A 150 31.44 9.64 -9.72
N VAL A 151 31.24 10.03 -10.97
CA VAL A 151 32.25 9.97 -12.04
C VAL A 151 32.76 11.38 -12.32
N VAL A 152 34.04 11.60 -12.06
CA VAL A 152 34.71 12.87 -12.32
C VAL A 152 35.29 12.84 -13.74
N GLY A 153 34.83 13.76 -14.60
CA GLY A 153 35.20 13.84 -16.02
C GLY A 153 34.46 12.83 -16.91
N GLN A 154 35.01 12.60 -18.11
CA GLN A 154 34.48 11.65 -19.11
C GLN A 154 33.06 11.99 -19.63
N ASP A 155 32.78 13.26 -19.87
CA ASP A 155 31.46 13.77 -20.29
C ASP A 155 30.90 13.03 -21.52
N MET A 156 31.76 12.76 -22.51
CA MET A 156 31.37 12.03 -23.72
C MET A 156 30.94 10.58 -23.46
N ALA A 157 31.59 9.90 -22.51
CA ALA A 157 31.25 8.53 -22.16
C ALA A 157 29.94 8.47 -21.37
N VAL A 158 29.76 9.37 -20.40
CA VAL A 158 28.52 9.45 -19.60
C VAL A 158 27.32 9.76 -20.49
N LYS A 159 27.46 10.72 -21.42
CA LYS A 159 26.40 11.07 -22.38
C LYS A 159 26.03 9.91 -23.29
N SER A 160 27.02 9.22 -23.86
CA SER A 160 26.78 8.06 -24.74
C SER A 160 26.03 6.92 -24.04
N VAL A 161 26.40 6.62 -22.79
CA VAL A 161 25.72 5.60 -21.98
C VAL A 161 24.31 6.03 -21.59
N ALA A 162 24.12 7.29 -21.17
CA ALA A 162 22.80 7.81 -20.82
C ALA A 162 21.84 7.77 -22.03
N ASP A 163 22.32 8.17 -23.22
CA ASP A 163 21.54 8.13 -24.45
C ASP A 163 21.23 6.70 -24.90
N ALA A 164 22.15 5.75 -24.70
CA ALA A 164 21.88 4.33 -24.94
C ALA A 164 20.79 3.78 -24.01
N ILE A 165 20.82 4.12 -22.72
CA ILE A 165 19.82 3.69 -21.74
C ILE A 165 18.45 4.32 -22.06
N ARG A 166 18.40 5.62 -22.39
CA ARG A 166 17.15 6.30 -22.79
C ARG A 166 16.53 5.66 -24.03
N ARG A 167 17.33 5.38 -25.07
CA ARG A 167 16.85 4.71 -26.29
C ARG A 167 16.31 3.30 -26.02
N SER A 168 16.98 2.54 -25.16
CA SER A 168 16.53 1.20 -24.76
C SER A 168 15.21 1.25 -24.01
N ARG A 169 15.05 2.17 -23.04
CA ARG A 169 13.81 2.34 -22.27
C ARG A 169 12.67 2.93 -23.08
N ALA A 170 12.96 3.72 -24.11
CA ALA A 170 11.98 4.24 -25.06
C ALA A 170 11.52 3.19 -26.10
N GLY A 171 12.05 1.95 -26.05
CA GLY A 171 11.70 0.90 -27.01
C GLY A 171 12.22 1.14 -28.43
N LEU A 172 13.14 2.10 -28.62
CA LEU A 172 13.76 2.43 -29.90
C LEU A 172 14.94 1.51 -30.25
N SER A 173 15.04 0.34 -29.61
CA SER A 173 16.11 -0.64 -29.80
C SER A 173 15.57 -2.06 -29.74
N ASP A 174 16.24 -2.96 -30.44
CA ASP A 174 15.90 -4.38 -30.56
C ASP A 174 15.79 -5.06 -29.17
N PRO A 175 14.60 -5.60 -28.79
CA PRO A 175 14.35 -6.20 -27.47
C PRO A 175 15.29 -7.36 -27.11
N ASN A 176 15.86 -8.05 -28.11
CA ASN A 176 16.68 -9.24 -27.92
C ASN A 176 18.19 -8.93 -27.81
N ARG A 177 18.61 -7.66 -27.78
CA ARG A 177 20.03 -7.29 -27.72
C ARG A 177 20.44 -6.76 -26.34
N PRO A 178 21.45 -7.35 -25.68
CA PRO A 178 21.94 -6.86 -24.40
C PRO A 178 22.61 -5.48 -24.55
N ARG A 179 22.49 -4.65 -23.50
CA ARG A 179 22.96 -3.25 -23.43
C ARG A 179 24.47 -3.07 -23.66
N GLU A 180 25.25 -4.14 -23.53
CA GLU A 180 26.71 -4.16 -23.56
C GLU A 180 27.32 -3.83 -24.93
N TRP A 181 26.59 -4.05 -26.04
CA TRP A 181 27.16 -3.92 -27.39
C TRP A 181 27.32 -2.47 -27.91
N LEU A 182 26.61 -1.49 -27.33
CA LEU A 182 26.70 -0.09 -27.77
C LEU A 182 27.97 0.62 -27.29
N VAL A 183 28.49 0.22 -26.12
CA VAL A 183 29.71 0.81 -25.55
C VAL A 183 30.95 0.40 -26.36
N SER A 184 30.99 -0.85 -26.83
CA SER A 184 32.10 -1.38 -27.64
C SER A 184 32.20 -0.75 -29.04
N LYS A 185 31.09 -0.31 -29.64
CA LYS A 185 31.15 0.36 -30.94
C LYS A 185 31.64 1.81 -30.86
N CYS A 186 31.41 2.49 -29.73
CA CYS A 186 31.93 3.84 -29.51
C CYS A 186 33.45 3.84 -29.32
N THR A 187 34.02 2.86 -28.60
CA THR A 187 35.47 2.73 -28.48
C THR A 187 36.14 2.31 -29.78
N PHE A 188 35.47 1.52 -30.62
CA PHE A 188 36.04 1.05 -31.89
C PHE A 188 36.04 2.12 -33.01
N SER A 189 35.15 3.12 -32.94
CA SER A 189 35.10 4.19 -33.95
C SER A 189 36.09 5.33 -33.71
N TYR A 190 36.82 5.33 -32.59
CA TYR A 190 37.85 6.34 -32.26
C TYR A 190 39.28 5.76 -32.27
N LEU A 191 39.43 4.47 -32.59
CA LEU A 191 40.73 3.77 -32.67
C LEU A 191 41.10 3.36 -34.12
N LEU A 192 40.43 3.96 -35.10
CA LEU A 192 40.68 3.90 -36.55
C LEU A 192 40.56 5.33 -37.11
#